data_AF-A0A7G4WI34-F1
#
_entry.id   AF-A0A7G4WI34-F1
#
_cell.length_a   1.000
_cell.length_b   1.000
_cell.length_c   1.000
_cell.angle_alpha   90.00
_cell.angle_beta   90.00
_cell.angle_gamma   90.00
#
_symmetry.space_group_name_H-M   'P 1'
#
loop_
_entity.id
_entity.type
_entity.pdbx_description
1 polymer ?
#
loop_
_entity_poly.entity_id
_entity_poly.type
_entity_poly.pdbx_seq_one_letter_code
_entity_poly.pdbx_strand_id
1 'polypeptide(L)'
;MRLSHVLVAIAAIFLAASNALKTTDSNQISDAASPTGHKQRFLRVDPTIIEDDDYSEERALSESKMKSMIKKLMTKEDYAAKLGISQKLDELTNVNGAGLARFMQTAEYQKYIGYVNYLNDMAKNGNEKYKNLVQQIKDKSPRISYG
;
A
#
# COMPACT_ATOMS: atom_id res chain seq x y z
N MET A 1 -7.66 21.94 -54.68
CA MET A 1 -7.22 20.80 -53.85
C MET A 1 -8.36 20.46 -52.88
N ARG A 2 -9.07 19.35 -53.10
CA ARG A 2 -10.19 18.93 -52.23
C ARG A 2 -9.70 17.77 -51.38
N LEU A 3 -9.66 17.98 -50.06
CA LEU A 3 -9.10 17.04 -49.09
C LEU A 3 -10.23 16.13 -48.57
N SER A 4 -10.20 14.88 -49.00
CA SER A 4 -11.12 13.80 -48.68
C SER A 4 -11.15 13.50 -47.18
N HIS A 5 -12.33 13.41 -46.58
CA HIS A 5 -12.50 12.97 -45.19
C HIS A 5 -12.66 11.46 -45.14
N VAL A 6 -11.74 10.77 -44.47
CA VAL A 6 -11.80 9.32 -44.23
C VAL A 6 -12.40 9.10 -42.84
N LEU A 7 -13.56 8.45 -42.78
CA LEU A 7 -14.24 8.06 -41.54
C LEU A 7 -13.53 6.85 -40.91
N VAL A 8 -13.07 7.00 -39.67
CA VAL A 8 -12.53 5.90 -38.85
C VAL A 8 -13.67 5.34 -38.00
N ALA A 9 -14.11 4.12 -38.29
CA ALA A 9 -15.05 3.36 -37.47
C ALA A 9 -14.26 2.38 -36.58
N ILE A 10 -14.39 2.50 -35.25
CA ILE A 10 -13.74 1.61 -34.27
C ILE A 10 -14.79 0.62 -33.77
N ALA A 11 -14.66 -0.64 -34.16
CA ALA A 11 -15.45 -1.75 -33.65
C ALA A 11 -14.78 -2.34 -32.40
N ALA A 12 -15.50 -2.40 -31.28
CA ALA A 12 -15.04 -3.04 -30.05
C ALA A 12 -15.37 -4.54 -30.08
N ILE A 13 -14.34 -5.40 -30.01
CA ILE A 13 -14.49 -6.84 -29.83
C ILE A 13 -14.20 -7.14 -28.36
N PHE A 14 -15.22 -7.50 -27.60
CA PHE A 14 -15.04 -8.09 -26.27
C PHE A 14 -14.78 -9.60 -26.44
N LEU A 15 -13.56 -10.02 -26.10
CA LEU A 15 -13.15 -11.42 -26.04
C LEU A 15 -12.99 -11.81 -24.56
N ALA A 16 -13.94 -12.57 -24.02
CA ALA A 16 -13.80 -13.22 -22.72
C ALA A 16 -14.55 -14.56 -22.74
N ALA A 17 -13.88 -15.61 -23.21
CA ALA A 17 -14.28 -16.99 -22.95
C ALA A 17 -13.34 -17.54 -21.87
N SER A 18 -13.87 -17.73 -20.67
CA SER A 18 -13.14 -18.26 -19.52
C SER A 18 -12.82 -19.74 -19.70
N ASN A 19 -11.55 -20.08 -19.48
CA ASN A 19 -11.05 -21.45 -19.50
C ASN A 19 -11.49 -22.15 -18.20
N ALA A 20 -12.58 -22.90 -18.22
CA ALA A 20 -12.94 -23.79 -17.11
C ALA A 20 -11.97 -24.98 -17.10
N LEU A 21 -11.10 -24.99 -16.08
CA LEU A 21 -10.09 -25.99 -15.82
C LEU A 21 -10.74 -27.36 -15.57
N LYS A 22 -10.26 -28.37 -16.30
CA LYS A 22 -10.62 -29.78 -16.17
C LYS A 22 -10.25 -30.32 -14.79
N THR A 23 -11.18 -31.04 -14.16
CA THR A 23 -10.85 -32.14 -13.24
C THR A 23 -11.63 -33.37 -13.68
N THR A 24 -10.93 -34.29 -14.34
CA THR A 24 -11.33 -35.67 -14.56
C THR A 24 -10.90 -36.47 -13.35
N ASP A 25 -11.84 -37.16 -12.70
CA ASP A 25 -11.80 -38.61 -12.39
C ASP A 25 -13.11 -38.94 -11.65
N SER A 26 -14.05 -39.60 -12.33
CA SER A 26 -14.23 -41.06 -12.37
C SER A 26 -15.06 -41.54 -11.19
N ASN A 27 -16.30 -41.86 -11.53
CA ASN A 27 -17.37 -42.27 -10.64
C ASN A 27 -17.35 -43.80 -10.57
N GLN A 28 -16.81 -44.39 -9.51
CA GLN A 28 -17.13 -45.77 -9.09
C GLN A 28 -16.49 -46.10 -7.73
N ILE A 29 -17.31 -46.65 -6.83
CA ILE A 29 -17.05 -47.76 -5.87
C ILE A 29 -17.81 -47.54 -4.54
N SER A 30 -18.86 -48.36 -4.42
CA SER A 30 -19.32 -49.17 -3.28
C SER A 30 -19.71 -48.56 -1.93
N ASP A 31 -20.96 -48.89 -1.56
CA ASP A 31 -21.45 -49.09 -0.20
C ASP A 31 -20.51 -49.96 0.66
N ALA A 32 -20.18 -49.49 1.87
CA ALA A 32 -20.22 -50.26 3.13
C ALA A 32 -19.55 -49.51 4.30
N ALA A 33 -20.27 -49.47 5.43
CA ALA A 33 -19.82 -49.41 6.83
C ALA A 33 -19.13 -48.13 7.38
N SER A 34 -19.87 -47.37 8.19
CA SER A 34 -19.82 -47.44 9.67
C SER A 34 -20.21 -46.08 10.31
N PRO A 35 -21.12 -46.05 11.31
CA PRO A 35 -21.45 -44.84 12.05
C PRO A 35 -20.44 -44.66 13.18
N THR A 36 -19.45 -43.78 13.05
CA THR A 36 -18.60 -43.44 14.19
C THR A 36 -18.31 -41.96 14.19
N GLY A 37 -18.89 -41.31 15.19
CA GLY A 37 -19.01 -39.87 15.31
C GLY A 37 -17.68 -39.14 15.19
N HIS A 38 -17.60 -38.29 14.17
CA HIS A 38 -16.78 -37.10 14.27
C HIS A 38 -17.64 -36.02 14.90
N LYS A 39 -17.44 -35.80 16.21
CA LYS A 39 -17.89 -34.58 16.88
C LYS A 39 -17.22 -33.41 16.17
N GLN A 40 -17.95 -32.79 15.26
CA GLN A 40 -17.59 -31.52 14.64
C GLN A 40 -17.48 -30.50 15.77
N ARG A 41 -16.26 -30.24 16.26
CA ARG A 41 -15.97 -29.13 17.17
C ARG A 41 -16.12 -27.86 16.35
N PHE A 42 -17.33 -27.33 16.29
CA PHE A 42 -17.54 -25.96 15.84
C PHE A 42 -16.74 -25.05 16.77
N LEU A 43 -15.76 -24.32 16.22
CA LEU A 43 -15.19 -23.18 16.91
C LEU A 43 -16.33 -22.21 17.19
N ARG A 44 -16.80 -22.18 18.44
CA ARG A 44 -17.54 -21.02 18.93
C ARG A 44 -16.54 -19.88 18.99
N VAL A 45 -16.56 -19.05 17.96
CA VAL A 45 -16.07 -17.68 18.08
C VAL A 45 -17.21 -16.95 18.79
N ASP A 46 -17.06 -16.76 20.10
CA ASP A 46 -17.87 -15.76 20.79
C ASP A 46 -17.44 -14.39 20.21
N PRO A 47 -18.33 -13.62 19.56
CA PRO A 47 -18.01 -12.25 19.25
C PRO A 47 -18.03 -11.48 20.57
N THR A 48 -16.87 -11.36 21.20
CA THR A 48 -16.67 -10.28 22.17
C THR A 48 -16.82 -8.99 21.39
N ILE A 49 -17.88 -8.24 21.68
CA ILE A 49 -17.99 -6.82 21.33
C ILE A 49 -16.81 -6.16 22.05
N ILE A 50 -15.75 -5.90 21.30
CA ILE A 50 -14.66 -5.05 21.77
C ILE A 50 -15.16 -3.63 21.51
N GLU A 51 -15.63 -2.99 22.57
CA GLU A 51 -15.78 -1.55 22.62
C GLU A 51 -14.39 -0.92 22.43
N ASP A 52 -14.25 -0.05 21.42
CA ASP A 52 -13.32 1.08 21.34
C ASP A 52 -11.91 0.90 21.94
N ASP A 53 -11.25 -0.24 21.71
CA ASP A 53 -9.81 -0.31 21.88
C ASP A 53 -9.16 0.36 20.66
N ASP A 54 -8.59 1.55 20.91
CA ASP A 54 -7.51 2.17 20.16
C ASP A 54 -6.31 1.22 20.12
N TYR A 55 -6.44 0.11 19.38
CA TYR A 55 -5.33 -0.70 18.86
C TYR A 55 -4.61 0.17 17.82
N SER A 56 -4.00 1.26 18.29
CA SER A 56 -3.13 2.12 17.52
C SER A 56 -1.92 1.30 17.16
N GLU A 57 -2.01 0.68 15.98
CA GLU A 57 -0.98 -0.15 15.37
C GLU A 57 0.40 0.51 15.53
N GLU A 58 1.27 -0.05 16.37
CA GLU A 58 2.62 0.50 16.64
C GLU A 58 3.50 0.66 15.35
N ARG A 59 3.01 0.10 14.24
CA ARG A 59 3.57 0.23 12.90
C ARG A 59 3.22 1.57 12.24
N ALA A 60 2.03 2.13 12.48
CA ALA A 60 1.56 3.35 11.84
C ALA A 60 1.89 4.59 12.69
N LEU A 61 2.29 5.69 12.03
CA LEU A 61 2.43 6.96 12.73
C LEU A 61 1.06 7.59 12.97
N SER A 62 0.78 8.02 14.19
CA SER A 62 -0.45 8.77 14.47
C SER A 62 -0.50 10.09 13.69
N GLU A 63 -1.70 10.48 13.25
CA GLU A 63 -1.90 11.71 12.48
C GLU A 63 -1.46 12.97 13.25
N SER A 64 -1.71 13.01 14.56
CA SER A 64 -1.29 14.10 15.44
C SER A 64 0.24 14.30 15.43
N LYS A 65 0.99 13.20 15.40
CA LYS A 65 2.46 13.22 15.31
C LYS A 65 2.92 13.72 13.95
N MET A 66 2.29 13.28 12.86
CA MET A 66 2.61 13.77 11.51
C MET A 66 2.31 15.27 11.35
N LYS A 67 1.20 15.77 11.90
CA LYS A 67 0.89 17.21 11.97
C LYS A 67 1.97 17.99 12.71
N SER A 68 2.45 17.46 13.84
CA SER A 68 3.54 18.07 14.62
C SER A 68 4.83 18.12 13.82
N MET A 69 5.15 17.09 13.04
CA MET A 69 6.33 17.05 12.17
C MET A 69 6.24 18.10 11.05
N ILE A 70 5.09 18.27 10.41
CA ILE A 70 4.88 19.35 9.41
C ILE A 70 5.08 20.73 10.03
N LYS A 71 4.52 20.97 11.23
CA LYS A 71 4.69 22.25 11.94
C LYS A 71 6.16 22.55 12.28
N LYS A 72 6.97 21.52 12.47
CA LYS A 72 8.42 21.61 12.69
C LYS A 72 9.23 21.71 11.39
N LEU A 73 8.58 21.77 10.23
CA LEU A 73 9.21 21.77 8.90
C LEU A 73 10.19 20.60 8.73
N MET A 74 9.81 19.42 9.23
CA MET A 74 10.59 18.20 9.06
C MET A 74 10.51 17.74 7.62
N THR A 75 11.65 17.57 6.97
CA THR A 75 11.70 17.04 5.60
C THR A 75 11.56 15.52 5.61
N LYS A 76 11.29 14.93 4.44
CA LYS A 76 11.28 13.46 4.31
C LYS A 76 12.69 12.89 4.55
N GLU A 77 13.73 13.61 4.15
CA GLU A 77 15.14 13.27 4.39
C GLU A 77 15.50 13.31 5.88
N ASP A 78 15.10 14.37 6.60
CA ASP A 78 15.29 14.51 8.05
C ASP A 78 14.62 13.34 8.78
N TYR A 79 13.44 12.94 8.31
CA TYR A 79 12.69 11.85 8.92
C TYR A 79 13.28 10.47 8.61
N ALA A 80 13.75 10.23 7.39
CA ALA A 80 14.50 9.03 7.04
C ALA A 80 15.78 8.90 7.89
N ALA A 81 16.48 10.03 8.13
CA ALA A 81 17.67 10.07 8.97
C ALA A 81 17.32 9.75 10.43
N LYS A 82 16.22 10.31 10.94
CA LYS A 82 15.71 10.01 12.29
C LYS A 82 15.34 8.53 12.48
N LEU A 83 14.87 7.88 11.43
CA LEU A 83 14.54 6.45 11.43
C LEU A 83 15.78 5.56 11.18
N GLY A 84 16.94 6.13 10.89
CA GLY A 84 18.16 5.38 10.60
C GLY A 84 18.10 4.61 9.28
N ILE A 85 17.25 5.01 8.34
CA ILE A 85 17.03 4.30 7.08
C ILE A 85 17.59 4.99 5.84
N SER A 86 18.15 6.21 5.97
CA SER A 86 18.61 7.00 4.81
C SER A 86 19.55 6.21 3.89
N GLN A 87 20.60 5.59 4.46
CA GLN A 87 21.57 4.82 3.67
C GLN A 87 20.91 3.62 2.97
N LYS A 88 20.07 2.85 3.68
CA LYS A 88 19.38 1.69 3.09
C LYS A 88 18.40 2.11 2.00
N LEU A 89 17.75 3.27 2.17
CA LEU A 89 16.84 3.83 1.17
C LEU A 89 17.59 4.10 -0.15
N ASP A 90 18.77 4.71 -0.07
CA ASP A 90 19.60 5.03 -1.24
C ASP A 90 20.21 3.76 -1.88
N GLU A 91 20.73 2.84 -1.06
CA GLU A 91 21.37 1.61 -1.55
C GLU A 91 20.37 0.66 -2.23
N LEU A 92 19.21 0.45 -1.62
CA LEU A 92 18.26 -0.58 -2.07
C LEU A 92 17.37 -0.11 -3.20
N THR A 93 17.11 1.19 -3.33
CA THR A 93 16.33 1.72 -4.47
C THR A 93 17.09 1.67 -5.78
N ASN A 94 18.43 1.64 -5.75
CA ASN A 94 19.25 1.72 -6.96
C ASN A 94 19.84 0.38 -7.44
N VAL A 95 19.89 -0.66 -6.59
CA VAL A 95 20.77 -1.83 -6.86
C VAL A 95 20.08 -3.20 -6.73
N ASN A 96 19.03 -3.39 -5.90
CA ASN A 96 18.58 -4.73 -5.53
C ASN A 96 17.07 -4.88 -5.31
N GLY A 97 16.36 -5.48 -6.27
CA GLY A 97 14.90 -5.67 -6.19
C GLY A 97 14.43 -6.60 -5.05
N ALA A 98 15.16 -7.68 -4.74
CA ALA A 98 14.78 -8.59 -3.66
C ALA A 98 15.05 -8.01 -2.27
N GLY A 99 16.17 -7.28 -2.13
CA GLY A 99 16.49 -6.51 -0.91
C GLY A 99 15.48 -5.39 -0.66
N LEU A 100 15.06 -4.71 -1.72
CA LEU A 100 14.05 -3.66 -1.65
C LEU A 100 12.70 -4.18 -1.14
N ALA A 101 12.21 -5.31 -1.66
CA ALA A 101 10.93 -5.89 -1.22
C ALA A 101 10.93 -6.21 0.28
N ARG A 102 12.03 -6.74 0.82
CA ARG A 102 12.18 -7.00 2.27
C ARG A 102 12.27 -5.71 3.07
N PHE A 103 13.01 -4.72 2.57
CA PHE A 103 13.13 -3.43 3.22
C PHE A 103 11.79 -2.68 3.28
N MET A 104 10.96 -2.77 2.24
CA MET A 104 9.62 -2.19 2.22
C MET A 104 8.70 -2.79 3.29
N GLN A 105 8.97 -4.00 3.79
CA GLN A 105 8.19 -4.63 4.86
C GLN A 105 8.61 -4.18 6.27
N THR A 106 9.70 -3.41 6.41
CA THR A 106 10.18 -2.94 7.71
C THR A 106 9.27 -1.86 8.30
N ALA A 107 9.14 -1.82 9.63
CA ALA A 107 8.30 -0.84 10.31
C ALA A 107 8.79 0.60 10.10
N GLU A 108 10.10 0.80 10.01
CA GLU A 108 10.73 2.09 9.74
C GLU A 108 10.37 2.59 8.35
N TYR A 109 10.44 1.74 7.32
CA TYR A 109 10.02 2.12 5.98
C TYR A 109 8.53 2.45 5.92
N GLN A 110 7.68 1.66 6.59
CA GLN A 110 6.23 1.93 6.64
C GLN A 110 5.92 3.28 7.31
N LYS A 111 6.63 3.61 8.39
CA LYS A 111 6.55 4.93 9.04
C LYS A 111 6.97 6.05 8.09
N TYR A 112 8.08 5.86 7.37
CA TYR A 112 8.59 6.81 6.39
C TYR A 112 7.59 7.06 5.25
N ILE A 113 7.11 6.01 4.58
CA ILE A 113 6.18 6.16 3.46
C ILE A 113 4.83 6.73 3.92
N GLY A 114 4.38 6.38 5.12
CA GLY A 114 3.20 6.98 5.75
C GLY A 114 3.33 8.50 5.86
N TYR A 115 4.47 8.99 6.36
CA TYR A 115 4.73 10.42 6.45
C TYR A 115 4.84 11.09 5.06
N VAL A 116 5.51 10.46 4.09
CA VAL A 116 5.62 10.98 2.72
C VAL A 116 4.24 11.10 2.06
N ASN A 117 3.39 10.08 2.22
CA ASN A 117 2.02 10.10 1.70
C ASN A 117 1.20 11.19 2.37
N TYR A 118 1.35 11.37 3.68
CA TYR A 118 0.69 12.44 4.43
C TYR A 118 1.13 13.84 3.98
N LEU A 119 2.42 14.06 3.69
CA LEU A 119 2.89 15.32 3.08
C LEU A 119 2.24 15.58 1.73
N ASN A 120 2.14 14.55 0.88
CA ASN A 120 1.53 14.66 -0.44
C ASN A 120 0.02 14.95 -0.35
N ASP A 121 -0.68 14.32 0.60
CA ASP A 121 -2.09 14.58 0.85
C ASP A 121 -2.30 16.02 1.35
N MET A 122 -1.52 16.47 2.34
CA MET A 122 -1.61 17.83 2.87
C MET A 122 -1.26 18.90 1.82
N ALA A 123 -0.37 18.60 0.86
CA ALA A 123 -0.10 19.48 -0.27
C ALA A 123 -1.30 19.62 -1.24
N LYS A 124 -2.07 18.54 -1.44
CA LYS A 124 -3.19 18.50 -2.39
C LYS A 124 -4.49 18.97 -1.74
N ASN A 125 -4.83 18.35 -0.62
CA ASN A 125 -6.14 18.39 0.03
C ASN A 125 -6.13 19.19 1.35
N GLY A 126 -4.95 19.53 1.88
CA GLY A 126 -4.82 20.32 3.09
C GLY A 126 -5.38 21.74 2.95
N ASN A 127 -5.69 22.37 4.09
CA ASN A 127 -6.00 23.80 4.11
C ASN A 127 -4.79 24.64 3.67
N GLU A 128 -5.02 25.91 3.35
CA GLU A 128 -3.98 26.81 2.84
C GLU A 128 -2.75 26.89 3.76
N LYS A 129 -2.97 26.89 5.08
CA LYS A 129 -1.88 26.85 6.05
C LYS A 129 -0.99 25.63 5.89
N TYR A 130 -1.56 24.43 5.81
CA TYR A 130 -0.76 23.20 5.65
C TYR A 130 -0.12 23.12 4.26
N LYS A 131 -0.79 23.59 3.21
CA LYS A 131 -0.20 23.70 1.87
C LYS A 131 1.06 24.56 1.87
N ASN A 132 1.00 25.73 2.51
CA ASN A 132 2.15 26.64 2.65
C ASN A 132 3.28 26.01 3.49
N LEU A 133 2.96 25.26 4.55
CA LEU A 133 3.97 24.56 5.34
C LEU A 133 4.65 23.44 4.54
N VAL A 134 3.88 22.66 3.78
CA VAL A 134 4.45 21.61 2.93
C VAL A 134 5.29 22.21 1.81
N GLN A 135 4.92 23.39 1.28
CA GLN A 135 5.76 24.10 0.31
C GLN A 135 7.10 24.52 0.92
N GLN A 136 7.09 25.10 2.12
CA GLN A 136 8.33 25.44 2.85
C GLN A 136 9.21 24.20 3.10
N ILE A 137 8.60 23.05 3.40
CA ILE A 137 9.34 21.78 3.55
C ILE A 137 10.02 21.41 2.23
N LYS A 138 9.32 21.51 1.09
CA LYS A 138 9.89 21.24 -0.24
C LYS A 138 11.03 22.19 -0.60
N ASP A 139 10.89 23.46 -0.25
CA ASP A 139 11.92 24.48 -0.54
C ASP A 139 13.16 24.29 0.34
N LYS A 140 13.00 23.74 1.55
CA LYS A 140 14.09 23.37 2.46
C LYS A 140 14.80 22.07 2.06
N SER A 141 14.07 21.11 1.49
CA SER A 141 14.67 19.83 1.07
C SER A 141 15.80 20.09 0.06
N PRO A 142 16.94 19.39 0.18
CA PRO A 142 18.06 19.58 -0.73
C PRO A 142 17.59 19.34 -2.17
N ARG A 143 17.75 20.36 -3.03
CA ARG A 143 17.55 20.18 -4.47
C ARG A 143 18.62 19.19 -4.94
N ILE A 144 18.20 17.97 -5.26
CA ILE A 144 19.07 17.03 -5.97
C ILE A 144 19.32 17.64 -7.36
N SER A 145 20.43 18.35 -7.49
CA SER A 145 20.94 18.82 -8.77
C SER A 145 21.54 17.61 -9.46
N TYR A 146 20.82 17.03 -10.43
CA TYR A 146 21.42 16.12 -11.39
C TYR A 146 22.30 16.95 -12.32
N GLY A 147 23.56 17.15 -11.90
CA GLY A 147 24.62 17.73 -12.73
C GLY A 147 25.22 16.69 -13.65
#